data_AF-E4UTR6-F1
#
_entry.id   AF-E4UTR6-F1
#
_cell.length_a   1.000
_cell.length_b   1.000
_cell.length_c   1.000
_cell.angle_alpha   90.00
_cell.angle_beta   90.00
_cell.angle_gamma   90.00
#
_symmetry.space_group_name_H-M   'P 1'
#
loop_
_entity.id
_entity.type
_entity.pdbx_description
1 polymer ?
#
loop_
_entity_poly.entity_id
_entity_poly.type
_entity_poly.pdbx_seq_one_letter_code
_entity_poly.pdbx_strand_id
1 'polypeptide(L)'
;MDAPTPTFPQIVEMDLIFPRNDTYESIPLMPVVFAIQNFYVSKPLFLRISYSLEQNPYINGPNVNGHLYLDNADFHNDSDPYFLYSWTHNYNTTVGTWNFIWEWSVGNCSSAYDPAEPFEPLHIGNTGGLNYLRFTTKHGAKMPDLAAASQDGHCDKLPAHTFNITEVLEVPLGTRYYNNQPSCPALSTITPTPNPCRVKIDPTAASSISYAIQSKACVGGSSPYVTCPPGVELWSSARGAAQLLPGAVLLVAIFAWVVLMIESV
;
A
#
# COMPACT_ATOMS: atom_id res chain seq x y z
N MET A 1 26.18 7.12 -1.65
CA MET A 1 26.17 8.45 -2.30
C MET A 1 24.84 9.06 -1.94
N ASP A 2 24.83 10.26 -1.34
CA ASP A 2 23.57 10.93 -1.01
C ASP A 2 22.80 11.22 -2.31
N ALA A 3 21.52 10.87 -2.33
CA ALA A 3 20.65 11.20 -3.45
C ALA A 3 20.66 12.73 -3.67
N PRO A 4 20.71 13.20 -4.93
CA PRO A 4 20.69 14.62 -5.21
C PRO A 4 19.43 15.26 -4.62
N THR A 5 19.60 16.42 -3.98
CA THR A 5 18.49 17.20 -3.44
C THR A 5 17.47 17.48 -4.54
N PRO A 6 16.19 17.11 -4.37
CA PRO A 6 15.16 17.37 -5.38
C PRO A 6 15.05 18.87 -5.70
N THR A 7 14.90 19.21 -6.97
CA THR A 7 14.53 20.56 -7.41
C THR A 7 13.01 20.66 -7.49
N PHE A 8 12.42 21.68 -6.88
CA PHE A 8 10.96 21.89 -6.87
C PHE A 8 10.51 22.80 -8.03
N PRO A 9 9.26 22.67 -8.54
CA PRO A 9 8.18 21.83 -8.02
C PRO A 9 8.33 20.34 -8.33
N GLN A 10 7.76 19.49 -7.49
CA GLN A 10 7.71 18.04 -7.63
C GLN A 10 6.28 17.54 -7.47
N ILE A 11 5.88 16.59 -8.33
CA ILE A 11 4.52 16.01 -8.29
C ILE A 11 4.61 14.60 -7.74
N VAL A 12 3.88 14.34 -6.66
CA VAL A 12 3.61 13.00 -6.14
C VAL A 12 2.21 12.60 -6.61
N GLU A 13 2.04 11.35 -7.01
CA GLU A 13 0.74 10.82 -7.43
C GLU A 13 0.39 9.57 -6.63
N MET A 14 -0.88 9.44 -6.26
CA MET A 14 -1.43 8.29 -5.55
C MET A 14 -2.55 7.69 -6.39
N ASP A 15 -2.38 6.43 -6.78
CA ASP A 15 -3.32 5.67 -7.61
C ASP A 15 -3.94 4.51 -6.83
N LEU A 16 -5.26 4.37 -6.87
CA LEU A 16 -5.93 3.19 -6.36
C LEU A 16 -5.88 2.06 -7.39
N ILE A 17 -4.96 1.12 -7.20
CA ILE A 17 -4.76 -0.05 -8.07
C ILE A 17 -5.89 -1.07 -7.89
N PHE A 18 -6.30 -1.28 -6.65
CA PHE A 18 -7.34 -2.24 -6.30
C PHE A 18 -8.01 -1.87 -4.95
N PRO A 19 -9.34 -2.02 -4.80
CA PRO A 19 -10.31 -2.57 -5.76
C PRO A 19 -10.66 -1.64 -6.92
N ARG A 20 -11.19 -2.21 -8.01
CA ARG A 20 -11.78 -1.46 -9.13
C ARG A 20 -13.29 -1.72 -9.21
N ASN A 21 -14.00 -0.86 -9.94
CA ASN A 21 -15.45 -1.02 -10.16
C ASN A 21 -15.74 -2.20 -11.09
N ASP A 22 -15.71 -3.40 -10.52
CA ASP A 22 -15.78 -4.67 -11.23
C ASP A 22 -16.39 -5.78 -10.35
N THR A 23 -16.46 -6.99 -10.89
CA THR A 23 -16.90 -8.19 -10.18
C THR A 23 -15.72 -9.14 -9.97
N TYR A 24 -15.48 -9.55 -8.73
CA TYR A 24 -14.38 -10.44 -8.35
C TYR A 24 -14.86 -11.71 -7.67
N GLU A 25 -14.01 -12.74 -7.68
CA GLU A 25 -14.20 -13.93 -6.85
C GLU A 25 -14.20 -13.52 -5.38
N SER A 26 -15.03 -14.22 -4.60
CA SER A 26 -15.09 -14.03 -3.17
C SER A 26 -13.94 -14.78 -2.48
N ILE A 27 -12.88 -14.06 -2.14
CA ILE A 27 -11.65 -14.64 -1.58
C ILE A 27 -11.42 -14.20 -0.12
N PRO A 28 -10.71 -15.00 0.70
CA PRO A 28 -10.45 -14.67 2.10
C PRO A 28 -9.62 -13.39 2.31
N LEU A 29 -8.70 -13.10 1.38
CA LEU A 29 -7.79 -11.95 1.43
C LEU A 29 -8.01 -11.06 0.20
N MET A 30 -9.13 -10.35 0.16
CA MET A 30 -9.33 -9.35 -0.90
C MET A 30 -8.30 -8.23 -0.71
N PRO A 31 -7.43 -7.96 -1.70
CA PRO A 31 -6.37 -6.98 -1.53
C PRO A 31 -6.95 -5.56 -1.49
N VAL A 32 -6.19 -4.62 -0.94
CA VAL A 32 -6.37 -3.17 -1.09
C VAL A 32 -5.00 -2.64 -1.43
N VAL A 33 -4.83 -2.02 -2.59
CA VAL A 33 -3.51 -1.64 -3.13
C VAL A 33 -3.55 -0.23 -3.69
N PHE A 34 -2.63 0.60 -3.22
CA PHE A 34 -2.34 1.92 -3.75
C PHE A 34 -0.91 1.93 -4.31
N ALA A 35 -0.69 2.70 -5.38
CA ALA A 35 0.65 3.01 -5.89
C ALA A 35 0.96 4.48 -5.64
N ILE A 36 2.17 4.76 -5.17
CA ILE A 36 2.68 6.11 -4.94
C ILE A 36 3.80 6.37 -5.95
N GLN A 37 3.54 7.24 -6.92
CA GLN A 37 4.55 7.68 -7.89
C GLN A 37 5.34 8.88 -7.35
N ASN A 38 6.60 9.00 -7.76
CA ASN A 38 7.58 9.92 -7.20
C ASN A 38 7.73 9.70 -5.69
N PHE A 39 7.88 8.44 -5.29
CA PHE A 39 7.82 8.03 -3.89
C PHE A 39 8.88 8.73 -3.01
N TYR A 40 10.11 8.89 -3.52
CA TYR A 40 11.22 9.51 -2.77
C TYR A 40 10.85 10.88 -2.19
N VAL A 41 10.23 11.75 -3.00
CA VAL A 41 9.88 13.12 -2.58
C VAL A 41 8.57 13.18 -1.79
N SER A 42 7.85 12.07 -1.63
CA SER A 42 6.59 12.01 -0.89
C SER A 42 6.76 11.98 0.63
N LYS A 43 7.98 11.72 1.14
CA LYS A 43 8.26 11.62 2.58
C LYS A 43 7.68 12.77 3.42
N PRO A 44 7.87 14.06 3.04
CA PRO A 44 7.36 15.17 3.83
C PRO A 44 5.83 15.24 3.86
N LEU A 45 5.13 14.65 2.87
CA LEU A 45 3.67 14.69 2.81
C LEU A 45 3.03 13.96 3.97
N PHE A 46 3.74 12.99 4.57
CA PHE A 46 3.20 12.16 5.62
C PHE A 46 1.83 11.59 5.24
N LEU A 47 1.77 11.01 4.03
CA LEU A 47 0.54 10.51 3.44
C LEU A 47 -0.05 9.42 4.33
N ARG A 48 -1.31 9.63 4.70
CA ARG A 48 -2.14 8.66 5.42
C ARG A 48 -3.33 8.30 4.56
N ILE A 49 -3.65 7.01 4.52
CA ILE A 49 -4.84 6.50 3.87
C ILE A 49 -5.61 5.68 4.89
N SER A 50 -6.88 6.01 5.10
CA SER A 50 -7.83 5.17 5.83
C SER A 50 -8.86 4.64 4.85
N TYR A 51 -9.35 3.43 5.08
CA TYR A 51 -10.44 2.89 4.28
C TYR A 51 -11.43 2.12 5.12
N SER A 52 -12.64 2.02 4.61
CA SER A 52 -13.69 1.13 5.08
C SER A 52 -14.36 0.44 3.90
N LEU A 53 -14.94 -0.72 4.18
CA LEU A 53 -15.62 -1.55 3.21
C LEU A 53 -16.97 -1.97 3.80
N GLU A 54 -18.04 -1.50 3.16
CA GLU A 54 -19.40 -1.65 3.65
C GLU A 54 -20.22 -2.49 2.67
N GLN A 55 -20.93 -3.51 3.18
CA GLN A 55 -21.84 -4.30 2.36
C GLN A 55 -23.11 -3.51 2.04
N ASN A 56 -23.57 -3.59 0.78
CA ASN A 56 -24.76 -2.90 0.30
C ASN A 56 -25.71 -3.86 -0.45
N PRO A 57 -26.98 -4.02 -0.06
CA PRO A 57 -27.56 -3.53 1.19
C PRO A 57 -26.83 -4.13 2.40
N TYR A 58 -26.95 -3.48 3.56
CA TYR A 58 -26.34 -4.01 4.78
C TYR A 58 -27.05 -5.29 5.22
N ILE A 59 -26.33 -6.41 5.27
CA ILE A 59 -26.87 -7.74 5.62
C ILE A 59 -26.09 -8.39 6.78
N ASN A 60 -25.68 -7.58 7.78
CA ASN A 60 -24.74 -7.96 8.84
C ASN A 60 -23.34 -8.36 8.31
N GLY A 61 -22.89 -7.71 7.23
CA GLY A 61 -21.53 -7.88 6.72
C GLY A 61 -20.47 -7.42 7.74
N PRO A 62 -19.25 -7.97 7.68
CA PRO A 62 -18.16 -7.52 8.53
C PRO A 62 -17.89 -6.03 8.27
N ASN A 63 -17.71 -5.23 9.32
CA ASN A 63 -17.12 -3.91 9.18
C ASN A 63 -15.62 -4.10 8.98
N VAL A 64 -15.15 -3.82 7.78
CA VAL A 64 -13.73 -3.94 7.45
C VAL A 64 -13.19 -2.55 7.24
N ASN A 65 -12.24 -2.18 8.08
CA ASN A 65 -11.52 -0.92 7.98
C ASN A 65 -10.01 -1.16 8.07
N GLY A 66 -9.23 -0.20 7.57
CA GLY A 66 -7.79 -0.28 7.64
C GLY A 66 -7.13 1.08 7.51
N HIS A 67 -5.85 1.12 7.88
CA HIS A 67 -5.02 2.30 7.77
C HIS A 67 -3.69 1.92 7.12
N LEU A 68 -3.26 2.75 6.18
CA LEU A 68 -1.99 2.65 5.48
C LEU A 68 -1.21 3.94 5.72
N TYR A 69 0.04 3.79 6.14
CA TYR A 69 0.94 4.87 6.50
C TYR A 69 2.29 4.66 5.81
N LEU A 70 2.99 5.75 5.51
CA LEU A 70 4.35 5.70 4.94
C LEU A 70 5.45 5.82 5.99
N ASP A 71 5.11 5.94 7.27
CA ASP A 71 6.02 6.34 8.36
C ASP A 71 7.24 5.41 8.53
N ASN A 72 7.08 4.12 8.20
CA ASN A 72 8.13 3.10 8.29
C ASN A 72 8.68 2.68 6.93
N ALA A 73 8.32 3.38 5.85
CA ALA A 73 8.77 3.04 4.52
C ALA A 73 10.23 3.46 4.32
N ASP A 74 10.99 2.68 3.55
CA ASP A 74 12.36 2.99 3.20
C ASP A 74 12.39 3.91 1.96
N PHE A 75 12.58 5.20 2.21
CA PHE A 75 12.69 6.24 1.19
C PHE A 75 14.07 6.31 0.53
N HIS A 76 14.99 5.37 0.77
CA HIS A 76 16.33 5.40 0.17
C HIS A 76 16.47 4.57 -1.11
N ASN A 77 15.46 3.78 -1.48
CA ASN A 77 15.51 2.88 -2.64
C ASN A 77 14.79 3.48 -3.87
N ASP A 78 15.15 2.99 -5.07
CA ASP A 78 14.47 3.24 -6.36
C ASP A 78 13.08 2.58 -6.45
N SER A 79 12.35 2.49 -5.33
CA SER A 79 11.00 1.90 -5.26
C SER A 79 9.98 2.91 -5.77
N ASP A 80 10.07 3.27 -7.05
CA ASP A 80 9.13 4.17 -7.72
C ASP A 80 8.48 3.46 -8.93
N PRO A 81 7.16 3.19 -8.90
CA PRO A 81 6.21 3.53 -7.84
C PRO A 81 6.35 2.62 -6.61
N TYR A 82 6.02 3.16 -5.43
CA TYR A 82 5.93 2.41 -4.19
C TYR A 82 4.52 1.88 -3.97
N PHE A 83 4.37 0.60 -3.66
CA PHE A 83 3.07 -0.02 -3.43
C PHE A 83 2.73 -0.10 -1.94
N LEU A 84 1.65 0.58 -1.56
CA LEU A 84 1.01 0.45 -0.26
C LEU A 84 -0.11 -0.57 -0.36
N TYR A 85 -0.09 -1.59 0.50
CA TYR A 85 -1.08 -2.65 0.43
C TYR A 85 -1.54 -3.18 1.79
N SER A 86 -2.81 -3.55 1.83
CA SER A 86 -3.51 -4.22 2.92
C SER A 86 -4.45 -5.28 2.33
N TRP A 87 -5.28 -5.88 3.17
CA TRP A 87 -6.31 -6.82 2.76
C TRP A 87 -7.54 -6.71 3.66
N THR A 88 -8.65 -7.29 3.21
CA THR A 88 -9.86 -7.42 4.01
C THR A 88 -9.68 -8.53 5.05
N HIS A 89 -9.85 -8.22 6.33
CA HIS A 89 -9.89 -9.25 7.37
C HIS A 89 -11.24 -9.98 7.37
N ASN A 90 -11.20 -11.30 7.59
CA ASN A 90 -12.38 -12.12 7.90
C ASN A 90 -13.54 -12.02 6.89
N TYR A 91 -13.23 -11.80 5.61
CA TYR A 91 -14.21 -12.06 4.57
C TYR A 91 -14.45 -13.56 4.50
N ASN A 92 -15.58 -14.01 5.04
CA ASN A 92 -15.98 -15.41 5.03
C ASN A 92 -16.52 -15.79 3.64
N THR A 93 -15.72 -15.54 2.59
CA THR A 93 -16.09 -15.65 1.18
C THR A 93 -17.47 -15.05 0.86
N THR A 94 -17.80 -13.94 1.51
CA THR A 94 -19.09 -13.25 1.38
C THR A 94 -19.31 -12.68 -0.02
N VAL A 95 -20.32 -13.21 -0.71
CA VAL A 95 -20.86 -12.68 -1.98
C VAL A 95 -21.71 -11.45 -1.70
N GLY A 96 -21.54 -10.38 -2.48
CA GLY A 96 -22.33 -9.17 -2.28
C GLY A 96 -21.88 -7.98 -3.12
N THR A 97 -22.54 -6.85 -2.91
CA THR A 97 -22.08 -5.55 -3.41
C THR A 97 -21.43 -4.80 -2.27
N TRP A 98 -20.33 -4.14 -2.57
CA TRP A 98 -19.48 -3.49 -1.59
C TRP A 98 -19.19 -2.06 -1.97
N ASN A 99 -19.32 -1.19 -0.98
CA ASN A 99 -18.91 0.20 -1.03
C ASN A 99 -17.51 0.27 -0.42
N PHE A 100 -16.50 0.54 -1.24
CA PHE A 100 -15.15 0.83 -0.76
C PHE A 100 -15.01 2.35 -0.64
N ILE A 101 -14.88 2.80 0.60
CA ILE A 101 -14.75 4.22 0.96
C ILE A 101 -13.33 4.40 1.47
N TRP A 102 -12.60 5.36 0.92
CA TRP A 102 -11.27 5.68 1.42
C TRP A 102 -11.06 7.18 1.54
N GLU A 103 -10.32 7.54 2.56
CA GLU A 103 -9.87 8.89 2.82
C GLU A 103 -8.36 8.90 2.67
N TRP A 104 -7.85 9.98 2.07
CA TRP A 104 -6.44 10.29 2.11
C TRP A 104 -6.24 11.62 2.81
N SER A 105 -5.10 11.78 3.47
CA SER A 105 -4.68 13.04 4.06
C SER A 105 -3.18 13.22 3.92
N VAL A 106 -2.75 14.44 3.61
CA VAL A 106 -1.35 14.84 3.54
C VAL A 106 -1.16 16.09 4.39
N GLY A 107 -0.02 16.17 5.08
CA GLY A 107 0.39 17.39 5.76
C GLY A 107 0.85 18.45 4.76
N ASN A 108 0.62 19.71 5.10
CA ASN A 108 1.16 20.84 4.37
C ASN A 108 1.58 21.95 5.33
N CYS A 109 2.47 22.82 4.87
CA CYS A 109 2.85 24.01 5.62
C CYS A 109 2.92 25.25 4.73
N SER A 110 2.91 26.40 5.38
CA SER A 110 3.22 27.68 4.76
C SER A 110 4.02 28.56 5.71
N SER A 111 4.92 29.36 5.14
CA SER A 111 5.67 30.40 5.84
C SER A 111 4.97 31.75 5.65
N ALA A 112 3.77 31.90 6.23
CA ALA A 112 3.15 33.22 6.30
C ALA A 112 3.60 33.92 7.58
N TYR A 113 4.11 35.14 7.47
CA TYR A 113 4.25 36.01 8.64
C TYR A 113 2.86 36.41 9.10
N ASP A 114 2.39 35.83 10.21
CA ASP A 114 1.17 36.26 10.88
C ASP A 114 1.52 37.27 11.99
N PRO A 115 1.11 38.55 11.85
CA PRO A 115 1.34 39.54 12.89
C PRO A 115 0.58 39.24 14.20
N ALA A 116 -0.42 38.36 14.20
CA ALA A 116 -1.09 37.86 15.41
C ALA A 116 -0.30 36.74 16.11
N GLU A 117 0.49 35.98 15.36
CA GLU A 117 1.30 34.84 15.81
C GLU A 117 2.79 35.04 15.43
N PRO A 118 3.44 36.15 15.83
CA PRO A 118 4.78 36.53 15.34
C PRO A 118 5.90 35.56 15.76
N PHE A 119 5.58 34.60 16.63
CA PHE A 119 6.49 33.57 17.13
C PHE A 119 6.23 32.17 16.54
N GLU A 120 5.23 32.01 15.67
CA GLU A 120 5.02 30.77 14.91
C GLU A 120 5.59 30.92 13.50
N PRO A 121 6.82 30.45 13.24
CA PRO A 121 7.47 30.64 11.93
C PRO A 121 6.86 29.78 10.82
N LEU A 122 5.97 28.84 11.15
CA LEU A 122 5.43 27.84 10.23
C LEU A 122 3.98 27.51 10.58
N HIS A 123 3.05 27.80 9.68
CA HIS A 123 1.67 27.32 9.82
C HIS A 123 1.57 25.90 9.28
N ILE A 124 1.11 24.98 10.14
CA ILE A 124 0.91 23.57 9.81
C ILE A 124 -0.56 23.33 9.52
N GLY A 125 -0.83 22.70 8.38
CA GLY A 125 -2.16 22.26 7.99
C GLY A 125 -2.16 20.80 7.57
N ASN A 126 -3.37 20.35 7.24
CA ASN A 126 -3.61 19.06 6.63
C ASN A 126 -4.67 19.25 5.55
N THR A 127 -4.46 18.59 4.41
CA THR A 127 -5.47 18.51 3.35
C THR A 127 -5.80 17.07 3.08
N GLY A 128 -7.05 16.78 2.74
CA GLY A 128 -7.52 15.43 2.55
C GLY A 128 -8.70 15.37 1.59
N GLY A 129 -9.05 14.14 1.21
CA GLY A 129 -10.17 13.86 0.33
C GLY A 129 -10.85 12.55 0.70
N LEU A 130 -12.17 12.53 0.56
CA LEU A 130 -13.00 11.33 0.70
C LEU A 130 -13.37 10.83 -0.69
N ASN A 131 -13.20 9.53 -0.91
CA ASN A 131 -13.53 8.88 -2.16
C ASN A 131 -14.35 7.62 -1.93
N TYR A 132 -15.00 7.19 -3.00
CA TYR A 132 -15.89 6.06 -2.98
C TYR A 132 -15.84 5.33 -4.31
N LEU A 133 -15.86 4.00 -4.26
CA LEU A 133 -16.16 3.15 -5.39
C LEU A 133 -17.04 1.98 -4.96
N ARG A 134 -17.69 1.37 -5.94
CA ARG A 134 -18.49 0.17 -5.75
C ARG A 134 -17.87 -0.98 -6.51
N PHE A 135 -17.82 -2.16 -5.91
CA PHE A 135 -17.50 -3.41 -6.61
C PHE A 135 -18.42 -4.53 -6.11
N THR A 136 -18.37 -5.70 -6.75
CA THR A 136 -19.13 -6.87 -6.30
C THR A 136 -18.27 -8.11 -6.17
N THR A 137 -18.65 -9.02 -5.29
CA THR A 137 -18.06 -10.35 -5.16
C THR A 137 -19.08 -11.41 -5.56
N LYS A 138 -18.67 -12.43 -6.31
CA LYS A 138 -19.51 -13.58 -6.72
C LYS A 138 -18.68 -14.85 -6.82
N HIS A 139 -19.28 -16.00 -6.51
CA HIS A 139 -18.66 -17.30 -6.77
C HIS A 139 -18.47 -17.54 -8.27
N GLY A 140 -17.31 -18.06 -8.64
CA GLY A 140 -16.89 -18.32 -10.02
C GLY A 140 -16.50 -17.07 -10.82
N ALA A 141 -16.41 -15.90 -10.18
CA ALA A 141 -15.94 -14.69 -10.86
C ALA A 141 -14.41 -14.69 -11.00
N LYS A 142 -13.87 -13.67 -11.67
CA LYS A 142 -12.42 -13.56 -11.86
C LYS A 142 -11.71 -13.25 -10.55
N MET A 143 -10.52 -13.81 -10.36
CA MET A 143 -9.65 -13.44 -9.24
C MET A 143 -9.21 -11.97 -9.36
N PRO A 144 -8.90 -11.31 -8.24
CA PRO A 144 -8.21 -10.02 -8.25
C PRO A 144 -6.93 -10.10 -9.08
N ASP A 145 -6.83 -9.21 -10.07
CA ASP A 145 -5.66 -9.08 -10.95
C ASP A 145 -5.09 -7.66 -10.84
N LEU A 146 -3.98 -7.55 -10.12
CA LEU A 146 -3.27 -6.30 -9.91
C LEU A 146 -2.55 -5.84 -11.20
N ALA A 147 -2.00 -6.76 -11.99
CA ALA A 147 -1.29 -6.44 -13.23
C ALA A 147 -2.24 -5.81 -14.27
N ALA A 148 -3.48 -6.29 -14.32
CA ALA A 148 -4.52 -5.71 -15.18
C ALA A 148 -4.83 -4.23 -14.89
N ALA A 149 -4.46 -3.69 -13.72
CA ALA A 149 -4.66 -2.26 -13.42
C ALA A 149 -3.80 -1.37 -14.32
N SER A 150 -2.64 -1.87 -14.73
CA SER A 150 -1.63 -1.12 -15.49
C SER A 150 -1.73 -1.28 -17.02
N GLN A 151 -2.72 -2.04 -17.48
CA GLN A 151 -2.97 -2.27 -18.91
C GLN A 151 -3.62 -1.04 -19.57
N ASP A 152 -3.27 -0.82 -20.83
CA ASP A 152 -3.78 0.31 -21.62
C ASP A 152 -5.32 0.27 -21.70
N GLY A 153 -5.97 1.42 -21.53
CA GLY A 153 -7.44 1.54 -21.48
C GLY A 153 -8.10 1.15 -20.16
N HIS A 154 -7.32 0.64 -19.20
CA HIS A 154 -7.73 0.40 -17.81
C HIS A 154 -7.12 1.40 -16.84
N CYS A 155 -5.84 1.73 -17.02
CA CYS A 155 -5.12 2.62 -16.11
C CYS A 155 -5.69 4.05 -16.07
N ASP A 156 -6.19 4.60 -17.18
CA ASP A 156 -6.81 5.95 -17.23
C ASP A 156 -8.08 6.08 -16.39
N LYS A 157 -8.65 4.96 -15.94
CA LYS A 157 -9.88 4.91 -15.14
C LYS A 157 -9.61 4.71 -13.66
N LEU A 158 -8.34 4.59 -13.26
CA LEU A 158 -7.99 4.43 -11.85
C LEU A 158 -8.27 5.74 -11.11
N PRO A 159 -8.92 5.69 -9.93
CA PRO A 159 -8.98 6.83 -9.05
C PRO A 159 -7.56 7.26 -8.67
N ALA A 160 -7.22 8.51 -8.98
CA ALA A 160 -5.86 9.04 -8.83
C ALA A 160 -5.88 10.45 -8.24
N HIS A 161 -4.88 10.77 -7.42
CA HIS A 161 -4.71 12.09 -6.81
C HIS A 161 -3.27 12.56 -6.92
N THR A 162 -3.06 13.83 -7.23
CA THR A 162 -1.73 14.44 -7.32
C THR A 162 -1.52 15.47 -6.22
N PHE A 163 -0.28 15.55 -5.76
CA PHE A 163 0.18 16.52 -4.77
C PHE A 163 1.35 17.27 -5.38
N ASN A 164 1.17 18.58 -5.60
CA ASN A 164 2.19 19.43 -6.18
C ASN A 164 2.98 20.14 -5.05
N ILE A 165 4.14 19.59 -4.74
CA ILE A 165 5.07 20.12 -3.74
C ILE A 165 5.87 21.24 -4.39
N THR A 166 5.65 22.48 -3.96
CA THR A 166 6.34 23.66 -4.49
C THR A 166 7.64 23.97 -3.78
N GLU A 167 7.74 23.56 -2.52
CA GLU A 167 8.92 23.70 -1.66
C GLU A 167 8.80 22.76 -0.47
N VAL A 168 9.93 22.50 0.19
CA VAL A 168 9.97 21.78 1.47
C VAL A 168 10.64 22.68 2.49
N LEU A 169 9.88 23.04 3.52
CA LEU A 169 10.26 23.93 4.60
C LEU A 169 10.86 23.12 5.75
N GLU A 170 11.90 23.67 6.40
CA GLU A 170 12.46 23.07 7.61
C GLU A 170 11.53 23.31 8.81
N VAL A 171 11.30 22.26 9.60
CA VAL A 171 10.54 22.36 10.84
C VAL A 171 11.50 22.72 11.98
N PRO A 172 11.34 23.87 12.67
CA PRO A 172 12.28 24.31 13.69
C PRO A 172 12.42 23.29 14.84
N LEU A 173 13.66 23.07 15.29
CA LEU A 173 13.98 22.19 16.41
C LEU A 173 13.20 22.58 17.68
N GLY A 174 12.57 21.60 18.32
CA GLY A 174 11.71 21.81 19.50
C GLY A 174 10.21 21.90 19.19
N THR A 175 9.85 22.10 17.92
CA THR A 175 8.46 22.10 17.43
C THR A 175 7.99 20.66 17.25
N ARG A 176 7.08 20.17 18.09
CA ARG A 176 6.51 18.80 17.97
C ARG A 176 5.40 18.67 16.93
N TYR A 177 5.01 19.77 16.29
CA TYR A 177 3.69 19.89 15.66
C TYR A 177 3.58 19.27 14.26
N TYR A 178 4.68 18.87 13.61
CA TYR A 178 4.64 18.22 12.30
C TYR A 178 5.00 16.73 12.34
N ASN A 179 4.27 15.95 13.14
CA ASN A 179 4.43 14.49 13.23
C ASN A 179 5.88 14.01 13.50
N ASN A 180 6.65 14.80 14.25
CA ASN A 180 8.08 14.60 14.51
C ASN A 180 8.96 14.51 13.23
N GLN A 181 8.50 15.02 12.10
CA GLN A 181 9.31 15.13 10.89
C GLN A 181 10.12 16.43 10.89
N PRO A 182 11.37 16.40 10.40
CA PRO A 182 12.22 17.60 10.34
C PRO A 182 11.85 18.55 9.20
N SER A 183 10.96 18.15 8.30
CA SER A 183 10.59 18.91 7.11
C SER A 183 9.10 18.80 6.80
N CYS A 184 8.56 19.85 6.18
CA CYS A 184 7.16 19.98 5.83
C CYS A 184 6.98 20.54 4.41
N PRO A 185 6.13 19.96 3.55
CA PRO A 185 5.95 20.43 2.19
C PRO A 185 4.98 21.61 2.15
N ALA A 186 5.28 22.62 1.35
CA ALA A 186 4.25 23.54 0.89
C ALA A 186 3.61 22.97 -0.39
N LEU A 187 2.29 22.99 -0.42
CA LEU A 187 1.51 22.44 -1.53
C LEU A 187 0.91 23.57 -2.35
N SER A 188 1.01 23.45 -3.67
CA SER A 188 0.24 24.30 -4.57
C SER A 188 -1.26 24.02 -4.42
N THR A 189 -2.09 25.06 -4.53
CA THR A 189 -3.53 24.89 -4.72
C THR A 189 -3.90 24.38 -6.11
N ILE A 190 -2.93 24.35 -7.05
CA ILE A 190 -3.11 23.80 -8.38
C ILE A 190 -2.77 22.31 -8.33
N THR A 191 -3.78 21.48 -8.59
CA THR A 191 -3.67 20.02 -8.68
C THR A 191 -3.40 19.62 -10.14
N PRO A 192 -2.19 19.12 -10.47
CA PRO A 192 -1.88 18.66 -11.82
C PRO A 192 -2.76 17.48 -12.23
N THR A 193 -2.97 17.29 -13.53
CA THR A 193 -3.67 16.11 -14.03
C THR A 193 -2.88 14.83 -13.69
N PRO A 194 -3.50 13.84 -13.02
CA PRO A 194 -2.86 12.55 -12.76
C PRO A 194 -2.52 11.79 -14.05
N ASN A 195 -1.51 10.93 -13.99
CA ASN A 195 -1.10 9.99 -15.04
C ASN A 195 -0.96 8.56 -14.48
N PRO A 196 -2.07 7.90 -14.11
CA PRO A 196 -2.07 6.58 -13.47
C PRO A 196 -1.45 5.49 -14.37
N CYS A 197 -1.44 5.69 -15.69
CA CYS A 197 -0.85 4.77 -16.66
C CYS A 197 0.68 4.66 -16.61
N ARG A 198 1.35 5.56 -15.88
CA ARG A 198 2.78 5.41 -15.58
C ARG A 198 3.06 4.27 -14.61
N VAL A 199 2.09 3.92 -13.76
CA VAL A 199 2.22 2.75 -12.90
C VAL A 199 2.19 1.49 -13.76
N LYS A 200 3.28 0.73 -13.73
CA LYS A 200 3.38 -0.58 -14.36
C LYS A 200 3.55 -1.64 -13.30
N ILE A 201 2.63 -2.61 -13.28
CA ILE A 201 2.64 -3.73 -12.35
C ILE A 201 2.87 -4.97 -13.18
N ASP A 202 4.11 -5.43 -13.22
CA ASP A 202 4.42 -6.69 -13.86
C ASP A 202 3.92 -7.88 -13.00
N PRO A 203 3.82 -9.09 -13.58
CA PRO A 203 3.37 -10.26 -12.85
C PRO A 203 4.22 -10.61 -11.61
N THR A 204 5.51 -10.25 -11.60
CA THR A 204 6.42 -10.49 -10.47
C THR A 204 6.07 -9.57 -9.31
N ALA A 205 5.86 -8.27 -9.58
CA ALA A 205 5.42 -7.30 -8.59
C ALA A 205 4.04 -7.67 -8.02
N ALA A 206 3.08 -8.04 -8.88
CA ALA A 206 1.76 -8.50 -8.46
C ALA A 206 1.84 -9.75 -7.55
N SER A 207 2.70 -10.71 -7.90
CA SER A 207 2.94 -11.92 -7.11
C SER A 207 3.61 -11.61 -5.77
N SER A 208 4.58 -10.69 -5.76
CA SER A 208 5.26 -10.23 -4.54
C SER A 208 4.29 -9.57 -3.55
N ILE A 209 3.41 -8.68 -4.04
CA ILE A 209 2.37 -8.05 -3.22
C ILE A 209 1.43 -9.12 -2.63
N SER A 210 0.97 -10.06 -3.46
CA SER A 210 0.08 -11.14 -3.03
C SER A 210 0.74 -12.05 -1.98
N TYR A 211 2.02 -12.40 -2.18
CA TYR A 211 2.81 -13.17 -1.23
C TYR A 211 2.99 -12.42 0.10
N ALA A 212 3.26 -11.12 0.05
CA ALA A 212 3.44 -10.30 1.25
C ALA A 212 2.14 -10.17 2.05
N ILE A 213 0.99 -9.98 1.38
CA ILE A 213 -0.34 -10.00 2.00
C ILE A 213 -0.57 -11.36 2.69
N GLN A 214 -0.37 -12.46 1.97
CA GLN A 214 -0.60 -13.80 2.50
C GLN A 214 0.31 -14.11 3.69
N SER A 215 1.59 -13.74 3.60
CA SER A 215 2.57 -13.93 4.68
C SER A 215 2.17 -13.16 5.94
N LYS A 216 1.81 -11.88 5.81
CA LYS A 216 1.36 -11.06 6.95
C LYS A 216 0.06 -11.58 7.55
N ALA A 217 -0.90 -12.03 6.72
CA ALA A 217 -2.16 -12.61 7.16
C ALA A 217 -1.98 -13.96 7.88
N CYS A 218 -1.02 -14.77 7.43
CA CYS A 218 -0.66 -16.03 8.08
C CYS A 218 -0.03 -15.80 9.46
N VAL A 219 0.94 -14.88 9.55
CA VAL A 219 1.70 -14.72 10.78
C VAL A 219 0.85 -14.11 11.90
N GLY A 220 -0.16 -13.30 11.57
CA GLY A 220 -0.97 -12.50 12.49
C GLY A 220 -1.84 -13.23 13.54
N GLY A 221 -1.76 -14.55 13.74
CA GLY A 221 -2.62 -15.25 14.71
C GLY A 221 -2.13 -16.62 15.19
N SER A 222 -2.68 -17.08 16.33
CA SER A 222 -2.43 -18.41 16.91
C SER A 222 -2.98 -19.57 16.05
N SER A 223 -3.91 -19.25 15.15
CA SER A 223 -4.47 -20.14 14.14
C SER A 223 -4.70 -19.31 12.88
N PRO A 224 -3.86 -19.44 11.84
CA PRO A 224 -4.00 -18.65 10.64
C PRO A 224 -5.25 -19.07 9.86
N TYR A 225 -6.08 -18.11 9.45
CA TYR A 225 -7.24 -18.34 8.58
C TYR A 225 -6.84 -18.68 7.14
N VAL A 226 -5.55 -18.62 6.81
CA VAL A 226 -4.98 -18.85 5.48
C VAL A 226 -3.76 -19.75 5.57
N THR A 227 -3.50 -20.50 4.50
CA THR A 227 -2.27 -21.30 4.40
C THR A 227 -1.05 -20.39 4.34
N CYS A 228 -0.08 -20.65 5.20
CA CYS A 228 1.20 -19.94 5.23
C CYS A 228 2.06 -20.30 4.02
N PRO A 229 2.65 -19.32 3.32
CA PRO A 229 3.59 -19.61 2.25
C PRO A 229 4.84 -20.36 2.76
N PRO A 230 5.52 -21.14 1.91
CA PRO A 230 6.80 -21.76 2.26
C PRO A 230 7.81 -20.71 2.74
N GLY A 231 8.54 -21.02 3.82
CA GLY A 231 9.57 -20.15 4.39
C GLY A 231 9.08 -19.12 5.41
N VAL A 232 7.77 -19.03 5.65
CA VAL A 232 7.21 -18.19 6.72
C VAL A 232 7.18 -18.98 8.02
N GLU A 233 8.05 -18.62 8.97
CA GLU A 233 8.01 -19.17 10.32
C GLU A 233 6.83 -18.53 11.08
N LEU A 234 5.85 -19.35 11.45
CA LEU A 234 4.82 -18.97 12.42
C LEU A 234 5.52 -18.52 13.71
N TRP A 235 5.00 -17.49 14.37
CA TRP A 235 5.52 -17.03 15.66
C TRP A 235 5.48 -18.16 16.69
N SER A 236 6.53 -19.00 16.73
CA SER A 236 6.86 -19.76 17.91
C SER A 236 7.36 -18.75 18.94
N SER A 237 6.86 -18.85 20.16
CA SER A 237 7.15 -17.93 21.27
C SER A 237 8.59 -18.07 21.77
N ALA A 238 9.59 -17.88 20.91
CA ALA A 238 11.01 -17.91 21.24
C ALA A 238 11.85 -17.00 20.31
N ARG A 239 12.03 -15.75 20.76
CA ARG A 239 13.18 -14.84 20.53
C ARG A 239 13.49 -14.37 19.09
N GLY A 240 13.16 -13.10 18.84
CA GLY A 240 14.14 -12.03 18.61
C GLY A 240 15.22 -12.18 17.54
N ALA A 241 15.09 -11.35 16.50
CA ALA A 241 16.13 -10.79 15.62
C ALA A 241 16.89 -11.77 14.71
N ALA A 242 16.58 -11.72 13.41
CA ALA A 242 17.60 -11.79 12.37
C ALA A 242 17.12 -11.04 11.12
N GLN A 243 17.94 -10.08 10.70
CA GLN A 243 17.82 -9.31 9.46
C GLN A 243 17.90 -10.27 8.26
N LEU A 244 17.05 -10.07 7.26
CA LEU A 244 17.18 -10.75 5.98
C LEU A 244 18.33 -10.10 5.18
N LEU A 245 19.42 -10.85 4.99
CA LEU A 245 20.38 -10.58 3.91
C LEU A 245 19.97 -11.41 2.67
N PRO A 246 20.03 -10.86 1.45
CA PRO A 246 19.74 -11.60 0.24
C PRO A 246 20.98 -12.39 -0.18
N GLY A 247 20.94 -13.72 -0.09
CA GLY A 247 22.00 -14.55 -0.64
C GLY A 247 22.10 -15.94 -0.03
N ALA A 248 21.25 -16.86 -0.49
CA ALA A 248 21.53 -18.28 -0.35
C ALA A 248 20.90 -19.04 -1.52
N VAL A 249 21.73 -19.36 -2.51
CA VAL A 249 21.48 -20.38 -3.53
C VAL A 249 21.38 -21.73 -2.82
N LEU A 250 20.24 -22.42 -2.89
CA LEU A 250 20.10 -23.78 -2.38
C LEU A 250 20.20 -24.78 -3.54
N LEU A 251 21.26 -25.58 -3.51
CA LEU A 251 21.47 -26.79 -4.29
C LEU A 251 20.38 -27.82 -3.93
N VAL A 252 19.66 -28.33 -4.94
CA VAL A 252 18.72 -29.44 -4.79
C VAL A 252 19.49 -30.76 -4.88
N ALA A 253 19.53 -31.53 -3.79
CA ALA A 253 19.95 -32.93 -3.81
C ALA A 253 18.72 -33.82 -4.06
N ILE A 254 18.76 -34.65 -5.11
CA ILE A 254 17.72 -35.63 -5.43
C ILE A 254 18.06 -36.95 -4.74
N PHE A 255 17.16 -37.44 -3.88
CA PHE A 255 17.12 -38.83 -3.45
C PHE A 255 15.76 -39.43 -3.85
N ALA A 256 15.76 -40.33 -4.83
CA ALA A 256 14.63 -41.21 -5.12
C ALA A 256 14.98 -42.62 -4.66
N TRP A 257 14.12 -43.17 -3.80
CA TRP A 257 14.27 -44.46 -3.13
C TRP A 257 13.95 -45.65 -4.03
N VAL A 258 14.64 -46.73 -3.70
CA VAL A 258 14.52 -48.12 -4.17
C VAL A 258 13.12 -48.68 -3.98
N VAL A 259 12.61 -49.41 -4.99
CA VAL A 259 11.61 -50.47 -4.79
C VAL A 259 12.15 -51.76 -5.40
N LEU A 260 12.16 -52.79 -4.55
CA LEU A 260 12.58 -54.16 -4.82
C LEU A 260 11.79 -54.82 -5.95
N MET A 261 12.47 -55.61 -6.77
CA MET A 261 11.92 -56.76 -7.48
C MET A 261 12.83 -57.95 -7.17
N ILE A 262 12.35 -58.86 -6.33
CA ILE A 262 12.92 -60.19 -6.09
C ILE A 262 12.05 -61.22 -6.84
N GLU A 263 12.75 -62.14 -7.52
CA GLU A 263 12.34 -63.47 -8.01
C GLU A 263 11.37 -63.59 -9.19
N SER A 264 11.90 -64.10 -10.32
CA SER A 264 11.71 -65.52 -10.68
C SER A 264 12.51 -65.92 -11.93
N VAL A 265 13.22 -67.07 -11.81
CA VAL A 265 13.96 -67.91 -12.78
C VAL A 265 15.39 -67.50 -13.12
#